data_AF-A0ABD3BZU6-F1
#
_entry.id   AF-A0ABD3BZU6-F1
#
_cell.length_a   1.000
_cell.length_b   1.000
_cell.length_c   1.000
_cell.angle_alpha   90.00
_cell.angle_beta   90.00
_cell.angle_gamma   90.00
#
_symmetry.space_group_name_H-M   'P 1'
#
loop_
_entity.id
_entity.type
_entity.pdbx_description
1 polymer ?
#
loop_
_entity_poly.entity_id
_entity_poly.type
_entity_poly.pdbx_seq_one_letter_code
_entity_poly.pdbx_strand_id
1 'polypeptide(L)'
;MKTPKNKMMKAFSDEKLKSKNLLGNTKINPTTQTVSSIINLPLSQTQFRPLHPYSSVPGSEPCRPLQKSQINGSYLAGYYTKQKYLASMEGAVFSGKLCAQAIVKDSEQLAGREEKMLAEAIVA
;
A
#
# COMPACT_ATOMS: atom_id res chain seq x y z
N MET A 1 28.29 -16.49 -11.48
CA MET A 1 26.89 -16.95 -11.27
C MET A 1 25.95 -15.91 -11.82
N LYS A 2 25.21 -16.24 -12.88
CA LYS A 2 24.29 -15.33 -13.58
C LYS A 2 23.06 -15.08 -12.70
N THR A 3 22.82 -13.83 -12.32
CA THR A 3 21.51 -13.37 -11.84
C THR A 3 20.55 -13.28 -13.03
N PRO A 4 19.33 -13.81 -12.94
CA PRO A 4 18.29 -13.39 -13.87
C PRO A 4 17.08 -12.82 -13.13
N LYS A 5 16.35 -11.97 -13.86
CA LYS A 5 15.00 -11.45 -13.59
C LYS A 5 14.93 -10.05 -12.96
N ASN A 6 15.69 -9.12 -13.51
CA ASN A 6 15.20 -7.75 -13.65
C ASN A 6 14.31 -7.67 -14.91
N LYS A 7 13.13 -8.31 -14.88
CA LYS A 7 12.12 -8.14 -15.94
C LYS A 7 11.21 -7.02 -15.47
N MET A 8 11.70 -5.79 -15.59
CA MET A 8 10.90 -4.59 -15.39
C MET A 8 9.61 -4.70 -16.20
N MET A 9 8.47 -4.50 -15.53
CA MET A 9 7.18 -4.36 -16.20
C MET A 9 7.28 -3.23 -17.22
N LYS A 10 7.28 -3.58 -18.51
CA LYS A 10 7.05 -2.64 -19.60
C LYS A 10 5.69 -1.99 -19.37
N ALA A 11 5.62 -0.65 -19.40
CA ALA A 11 4.37 0.05 -19.59
C ALA A 11 3.70 -0.52 -20.85
N PHE A 12 2.61 -1.28 -20.67
CA PHE A 12 1.81 -1.77 -21.78
C PHE A 12 0.99 -0.58 -22.29
N SER A 13 0.95 -0.36 -23.61
CA SER A 13 0.10 0.67 -24.20
C SER A 13 -1.37 0.40 -23.92
N ASP A 14 -2.17 1.45 -23.72
CA ASP A 14 -3.59 1.37 -23.37
C ASP A 14 -4.40 0.52 -24.36
N GLU A 15 -4.08 0.62 -25.65
CA GLU A 15 -4.70 -0.17 -26.72
C GLU A 15 -4.47 -1.68 -26.55
N LYS A 16 -3.27 -2.06 -26.10
CA LYS A 16 -2.90 -3.45 -25.86
C LYS A 16 -3.49 -3.98 -24.54
N LEU A 17 -3.86 -3.09 -23.62
CA LEU A 17 -4.62 -3.43 -22.42
C LEU A 17 -6.11 -3.64 -22.75
N LYS A 18 -6.69 -2.75 -23.56
CA LYS A 18 -8.08 -2.83 -24.03
C LYS A 18 -8.34 -4.12 -24.79
N SER A 19 -7.47 -4.49 -25.73
CA SER A 19 -7.60 -5.75 -26.50
C SER A 19 -7.52 -7.00 -25.61
N LYS A 20 -6.62 -7.02 -24.61
CA LYS A 20 -6.55 -8.12 -23.63
C LYS A 20 -7.79 -8.22 -22.75
N ASN A 21 -8.36 -7.08 -22.33
CA ASN A 21 -9.58 -7.05 -21.53
C ASN A 21 -10.79 -7.53 -22.35
N LEU A 22 -10.91 -7.11 -23.62
CA LEU A 22 -11.93 -7.63 -24.53
C LEU A 22 -11.80 -9.15 -24.70
N LEU A 23 -10.59 -9.66 -24.93
CA LEU A 23 -10.33 -11.09 -25.06
C LEU A 23 -10.60 -11.88 -23.77
N GLY A 24 -10.40 -11.24 -22.61
CA GLY A 24 -10.79 -11.80 -21.32
C GLY A 24 -12.31 -11.93 -21.22
N ASN A 25 -13.04 -10.85 -21.52
CA ASN A 25 -14.50 -10.78 -21.43
C ASN A 25 -15.23 -11.79 -22.33
N THR A 26 -14.71 -12.04 -23.53
CA THR A 26 -15.30 -13.03 -24.45
C THR A 26 -15.22 -14.47 -23.95
N LYS A 27 -14.24 -14.79 -23.09
CA LYS A 27 -14.12 -16.12 -22.46
C LYS A 27 -15.09 -16.32 -21.30
N ILE A 28 -15.43 -15.24 -20.59
CA ILE A 28 -16.33 -15.27 -19.42
C ILE A 28 -17.79 -15.19 -19.84
N ASN A 29 -18.09 -14.54 -20.98
CA ASN A 29 -19.45 -14.36 -21.46
C ASN A 29 -19.52 -14.48 -23.00
N PRO A 30 -19.71 -15.71 -23.53
CA PRO A 30 -19.62 -15.97 -24.96
C PRO A 30 -20.78 -15.37 -25.78
N THR A 31 -21.93 -15.08 -25.15
CA THR A 31 -23.14 -14.58 -25.81
C THR A 31 -23.09 -13.07 -26.10
N THR A 32 -22.17 -12.32 -25.48
CA THR A 32 -22.17 -10.84 -25.49
C THR A 32 -21.49 -10.21 -26.72
N GLN A 33 -20.93 -11.01 -27.64
CA GLN A 33 -20.27 -10.51 -28.85
C GLN A 33 -21.27 -9.87 -29.84
N THR A 34 -22.51 -10.36 -29.90
CA THR A 34 -23.51 -9.87 -30.87
C THR A 34 -24.07 -8.50 -30.50
N VAL A 35 -24.03 -8.11 -29.22
CA VAL A 35 -24.59 -6.84 -28.71
C VAL A 35 -23.56 -5.72 -28.56
N SER A 36 -22.26 -6.05 -28.60
CA SER A 36 -21.18 -5.07 -28.39
C SER A 36 -20.88 -4.21 -29.62
N SER A 37 -21.37 -4.57 -30.80
CA SER A 37 -21.38 -3.69 -31.99
C SER A 37 -22.49 -2.63 -31.94
N ILE A 38 -23.51 -2.80 -31.08
CA ILE A 38 -24.68 -1.92 -30.96
C ILE A 38 -24.51 -0.91 -29.82
N ILE A 39 -23.81 -1.29 -28.75
CA ILE A 39 -23.61 -0.45 -27.57
C ILE A 39 -22.22 0.18 -27.64
N ASN A 40 -22.18 1.50 -27.82
CA ASN A 40 -20.95 2.28 -27.76
C ASN A 40 -20.28 2.01 -26.41
N LEU A 41 -19.14 1.29 -26.42
CA LEU A 41 -18.49 0.84 -25.19
C LEU A 41 -18.09 2.08 -24.36
N PRO A 42 -18.47 2.17 -23.07
CA PRO A 42 -18.17 3.36 -22.28
C PRO A 42 -16.66 3.60 -22.22
N LEU A 43 -16.27 4.88 -22.21
CA LEU A 43 -14.88 5.32 -22.05
C LEU A 43 -14.26 4.65 -20.82
N SER A 44 -13.31 3.74 -21.05
CA SER A 44 -12.55 3.09 -19.99
C SER A 44 -11.38 3.98 -19.58
N GLN A 45 -11.34 4.38 -18.31
CA GLN A 45 -10.19 5.07 -17.73
C GLN A 45 -9.18 4.03 -17.24
N THR A 46 -7.99 4.02 -17.84
CA THR A 46 -6.88 3.15 -17.41
C THR A 46 -6.00 3.94 -16.45
N GLN A 47 -5.82 3.42 -15.23
CA GLN A 47 -4.90 4.00 -14.25
C GLN A 47 -3.68 3.09 -14.07
N PHE A 48 -2.51 3.60 -14.48
CA PHE A 48 -1.25 2.91 -14.24
C PHE A 48 -0.69 3.27 -12.86
N ARG A 49 -0.45 2.26 -12.02
CA ARG A 49 0.22 2.41 -10.73
C ARG A 49 1.56 1.66 -10.78
N PRO A 50 2.71 2.33 -10.98
CA PRO A 50 4.01 1.66 -11.14
C PRO A 50 4.45 0.91 -9.88
N LEU A 51 4.09 1.44 -8.71
CA LEU A 51 4.43 0.86 -7.41
C LEU A 51 3.18 0.20 -6.84
N HIS A 52 3.11 -1.13 -6.91
CA HIS A 52 2.03 -1.90 -6.30
C HIS A 52 2.24 -2.02 -4.77
N PRO A 53 1.24 -2.45 -3.99
CA PRO A 53 1.40 -2.66 -2.53
C PRO A 53 2.57 -3.60 -2.26
N TYR A 54 3.32 -3.43 -1.17
CA TYR A 54 4.44 -4.31 -0.78
C TYR A 54 4.16 -5.77 -1.17
N SER A 55 5.05 -6.35 -1.99
CA SER A 55 4.90 -7.74 -2.40
C SER A 55 5.14 -8.63 -1.18
N SER A 56 4.16 -9.46 -0.82
CA SER A 56 4.32 -10.49 0.22
C SER A 56 5.20 -11.63 -0.33
N VAL A 57 6.49 -11.35 -0.51
CA VAL A 57 7.49 -12.38 -0.85
C VAL A 57 7.73 -13.23 0.41
N PRO A 58 7.91 -14.55 0.30
CA PRO A 58 8.29 -15.40 1.43
C PRO A 58 9.52 -14.81 2.16
N GLY A 59 9.39 -14.57 3.46
CA GLY A 59 10.44 -13.93 4.26
C GLY A 59 10.36 -12.40 4.35
N SER A 60 9.27 -11.78 3.89
CA SER A 60 9.03 -10.34 4.06
C SER A 60 8.47 -9.96 5.44
N GLU A 61 7.95 -10.93 6.21
CA GLU A 61 7.41 -10.76 7.57
C GLU A 61 8.40 -10.13 8.58
N PRO A 62 9.69 -10.54 8.66
CA PRO A 62 10.65 -9.94 9.58
C PRO A 62 10.99 -8.48 9.24
N CYS A 63 10.90 -8.11 7.96
CA CYS A 63 11.16 -6.74 7.50
C CYS A 63 10.01 -5.77 7.81
N ARG A 64 8.86 -6.25 8.30
CA ARG A 64 7.73 -5.38 8.66
C ARG A 64 8.05 -4.62 9.96
N PRO A 65 8.13 -3.28 9.92
CA PRO A 65 8.40 -2.49 11.12
C PRO A 65 7.22 -2.54 12.08
N LEU A 66 7.51 -2.42 13.37
CA LEU A 66 6.50 -2.17 14.41
C LEU A 66 5.94 -0.74 14.27
N GLN A 67 4.77 -0.51 14.86
CA GLN A 67 4.11 0.80 14.84
C GLN A 67 4.90 1.86 15.63
N LYS A 68 5.60 1.46 16.70
CA LYS A 68 6.52 2.32 17.45
C LYS A 68 7.93 2.18 16.87
N SER A 69 8.50 3.29 16.42
CA SER A 69 9.89 3.34 15.96
C SER A 69 10.84 3.33 17.16
N GLN A 70 12.10 2.95 16.91
CA GLN A 70 13.17 3.12 17.91
C GLN A 70 13.46 4.60 18.20
N ILE A 71 13.02 5.50 17.31
CA ILE A 71 13.12 6.95 17.49
C ILE A 71 11.92 7.41 18.32
N ASN A 72 12.20 7.94 19.51
CA ASN A 72 11.17 8.47 20.41
C ASN A 72 10.35 9.57 19.71
N GLY A 73 9.01 9.48 19.79
CA GLY A 73 8.09 10.43 19.15
C GLY A 73 7.81 10.14 17.66
N SER A 74 8.37 9.07 17.09
CA SER A 74 8.10 8.66 15.71
C SER A 74 7.27 7.37 15.66
N TYR A 75 6.13 7.41 14.97
CA TYR A 75 5.22 6.29 14.81
C TYR A 75 4.93 6.03 13.33
N LEU A 76 4.77 4.75 12.98
CA LEU A 76 4.49 4.30 11.62
C LEU A 76 3.11 3.64 11.57
N ALA A 77 2.31 4.02 10.57
CA ALA A 77 1.02 3.41 10.28
C ALA A 77 0.91 3.08 8.79
N GLY A 78 0.21 2.00 8.48
CA GLY A 78 -0.03 1.52 7.13
C GLY A 78 0.01 -0.01 7.01
N TYR A 79 -0.51 -0.52 5.90
CA TYR A 79 -0.58 -1.97 5.59
C TYR A 79 0.79 -2.68 5.51
N TYR A 80 1.88 -1.90 5.43
CA TYR A 80 3.26 -2.39 5.42
C TYR A 80 3.83 -2.63 6.83
N THR A 81 3.18 -2.11 7.87
CA THR A 81 3.59 -2.32 9.26
C THR A 81 3.30 -3.76 9.72
N LYS A 82 3.84 -4.15 10.88
CA LYS A 82 3.68 -5.49 11.45
C LYS A 82 2.29 -5.66 12.06
N GLN A 83 1.45 -6.44 11.39
CA GLN A 83 0.06 -6.67 11.78
C GLN A 83 -0.48 -7.98 11.17
N LYS A 84 -1.59 -8.50 11.72
CA LYS A 84 -2.14 -9.83 11.40
C LYS A 84 -2.78 -9.95 10.00
N TYR A 85 -3.28 -8.85 9.46
CA TYR A 85 -4.08 -8.72 8.24
C TYR A 85 -3.29 -8.20 7.01
N LEU A 86 -2.26 -8.90 6.51
CA LEU A 86 -1.54 -8.71 5.20
C LEU A 86 -1.57 -7.30 4.51
N ALA A 87 -1.30 -7.23 3.20
CA ALA A 87 -1.39 -5.98 2.43
C ALA A 87 -2.85 -5.68 2.03
N SER A 88 -3.72 -5.50 3.03
CA SER A 88 -5.16 -5.30 2.85
C SER A 88 -5.63 -3.93 3.34
N MET A 89 -6.84 -3.53 2.93
CA MET A 89 -7.49 -2.32 3.46
C MET A 89 -7.72 -2.45 4.97
N GLU A 90 -8.10 -3.63 5.45
CA GLU A 90 -8.26 -3.89 6.89
C GLU A 90 -6.94 -3.73 7.65
N GLY A 91 -5.85 -4.22 7.08
CA GLY A 91 -4.51 -4.06 7.65
C GLY A 91 -4.11 -2.58 7.78
N ALA A 92 -4.50 -1.74 6.82
CA ALA A 92 -4.27 -0.30 6.91
C ALA A 92 -5.04 0.33 8.08
N VAL A 93 -6.34 0.05 8.21
CA VAL A 93 -7.17 0.59 9.30
C VAL A 93 -6.70 0.07 10.67
N PHE A 94 -6.47 -1.24 10.77
CA PHE A 94 -6.02 -1.87 12.01
C PHE A 94 -4.64 -1.35 12.46
N SER A 95 -3.72 -1.11 11.52
CA SER A 95 -2.42 -0.50 11.84
C SER A 95 -2.55 0.92 12.41
N GLY A 96 -3.52 1.71 11.92
CA GLY A 96 -3.82 3.04 12.45
C GLY A 96 -4.33 2.97 13.89
N LYS A 97 -5.20 2.01 14.19
CA LYS A 97 -5.67 1.77 15.57
C LYS A 97 -4.52 1.41 16.51
N LEU A 98 -3.62 0.52 16.09
CA LEU A 98 -2.43 0.16 16.87
C LEU A 98 -1.49 1.35 17.09
N CYS A 99 -1.30 2.18 16.07
CA CYS A 99 -0.51 3.40 16.16
C CYS A 99 -1.10 4.38 17.19
N ALA A 100 -2.40 4.65 17.13
CA ALA A 100 -3.09 5.49 18.10
C ALA A 100 -2.97 4.94 19.53
N GLN A 101 -3.10 3.63 19.70
CA GLN A 101 -2.90 2.98 21.00
C GLN A 101 -1.47 3.12 21.52
N ALA A 102 -0.46 3.10 20.64
CA ALA A 102 0.93 3.32 21.04
C ALA A 102 1.15 4.76 21.50
N ILE A 103 0.60 5.74 20.78
CA ILE A 103 0.70 7.17 21.12
C ILE A 103 0.06 7.46 22.48
N VAL A 104 -1.14 6.92 22.74
CA VAL A 104 -1.85 7.12 24.02
C VAL A 104 -1.08 6.51 25.19
N LYS A 105 -0.41 5.38 25.00
CA LYS A 105 0.43 4.77 26.05
C LYS A 105 1.69 5.57 26.34
N ASP A 106 2.25 6.20 25.31
CA ASP A 106 3.47 6.99 25.40
C ASP A 106 3.20 8.47 25.73
N SER A 107 1.94 8.88 25.92
CA SER A 107 1.55 10.29 26.07
C SER A 107 2.24 10.98 27.25
N GLU A 108 2.41 10.27 28.37
CA GLU A 108 3.11 10.78 29.55
C GLU A 108 4.61 11.04 29.26
N GLN A 109 5.24 10.15 28.49
CA GLN A 109 6.65 10.30 28.09
C GLN A 109 6.84 11.43 27.08
N LEU A 110 5.84 11.65 26.21
CA LEU A 110 5.84 12.75 25.24
C LEU A 110 5.67 14.10 25.94
N ALA A 111 4.74 14.20 26.89
CA ALA A 111 4.51 15.43 27.68
C ALA A 111 5.78 15.85 28.45
N GLY A 112 6.44 14.93 29.15
CA GLY A 112 7.69 15.22 29.85
C GLY A 112 8.87 15.58 28.94
N ARG A 113 8.78 15.27 27.63
CA ARG A 113 9.78 15.67 26.63
C ARG A 113 9.53 17.08 26.11
N GLU A 114 8.27 17.46 25.93
CA GLU A 114 7.89 18.84 25.59
C GLU A 114 8.37 19.82 26.66
N GLU A 115 8.18 19.49 27.95
CA GLU A 115 8.67 20.30 29.07
C GLU A 115 10.20 20.46 29.07
N LYS A 116 10.94 19.37 28.78
CA LYS A 116 12.42 19.43 28.68
C LYS A 116 12.90 20.23 27.48
N MET A 117 12.25 20.08 26.33
CA MET A 117 12.58 20.86 25.13
C MET A 117 12.31 22.35 25.34
N LEU A 118 11.20 22.69 26.02
CA LEU A 118 10.91 24.08 26.40
C LEU A 118 11.94 24.62 27.39
N ALA A 119 12.32 23.83 28.40
CA ALA A 119 13.34 24.23 29.37
C ALA A 119 14.72 24.45 28.73
N GLU A 120 15.17 23.54 27.85
CA GLU A 120 16.44 23.69 27.11
C GLU A 120 16.41 24.89 26.15
N ALA A 121 15.28 25.14 25.48
CA ALA A 121 15.13 26.29 24.58
C ALA A 121 15.10 27.64 25.30
N ILE A 122 14.71 27.68 26.58
CA ILE A 122 14.75 28.89 27.41
C ILE A 122 16.16 29.16 27.97
N VAL A 123 16.97 28.11 28.14
CA VAL A 123 18.33 28.18 28.69
C VAL A 123 19.39 28.50 27.62
N ALA A 124 19.08 28.28 26.34
CA ALA A 124 19.92 28.63 25.19
C ALA A 124 19.76 30.10 24.75
#